data_AF-A0A221LC00-F1
#
_entry.id   AF-A0A221LC00-F1
#
_cell.length_a   1.000
_cell.length_b   1.000
_cell.length_c   1.000
_cell.angle_alpha   90.00
_cell.angle_beta   90.00
_cell.angle_gamma   90.00
#
_symmetry.space_group_name_H-M   'P 1'
#
loop_
_entity.id
_entity.type
_entity.pdbx_description
1 polymer ?
#
loop_
_entity_poly.entity_id
_entity_poly.type
_entity_poly.pdbx_seq_one_letter_code
_entity_poly.pdbx_strand_id
1 'polypeptide(L)'
;RNNERFGFLKWGSNAFHNMLVVPPGSGIVHQVNLEYLGRVVFNTDGMLYPDSVVGTDSHTTMIDGLGVAGWGVGGIEAEATMLGQ
;
A
#
# COMPACT_ATOMS: atom_id res chain seq x y z
N ARG A 1 -16.20 -16.83 -8.14
CA ARG A 1 -14.81 -17.29 -8.43
C ARG A 1 -13.80 -16.83 -7.39
N ASN A 2 -13.87 -15.60 -6.87
CA ASN A 2 -12.85 -15.05 -5.95
C ASN A 2 -13.31 -14.90 -4.48
N ASN A 3 -14.47 -15.44 -4.11
CA ASN A 3 -15.09 -15.21 -2.80
C ASN A 3 -14.18 -15.64 -1.63
N GLU A 4 -13.53 -16.81 -1.73
CA GLU A 4 -12.60 -17.27 -0.70
C GLU A 4 -11.39 -16.35 -0.54
N ARG A 5 -10.82 -15.88 -1.66
CA ARG A 5 -9.68 -14.96 -1.65
C ARG A 5 -10.05 -13.61 -1.02
N PHE A 6 -11.21 -13.07 -1.36
CA PHE A 6 -11.70 -11.83 -0.74
C PHE A 6 -12.04 -12.03 0.74
N GLY A 7 -12.59 -13.20 1.10
CA GLY A 7 -12.81 -13.58 2.50
C GLY A 7 -11.51 -13.64 3.29
N PHE A 8 -10.47 -14.23 2.72
CA PHE A 8 -9.14 -14.32 3.32
C PHE A 8 -8.50 -12.94 3.52
N LEU A 9 -8.51 -12.07 2.52
CA LEU A 9 -7.98 -10.71 2.64
C LEU A 9 -8.76 -9.87 3.66
N LYS A 10 -10.09 -10.00 3.69
CA LYS A 10 -10.95 -9.33 4.69
C LYS A 10 -10.71 -9.85 6.10
N TRP A 11 -10.44 -11.14 6.27
CA TRP A 11 -10.00 -11.67 7.56
C TRP A 11 -8.65 -11.06 7.95
N GLY A 12 -7.68 -11.01 7.03
CA GLY A 12 -6.35 -10.42 7.26
C GLY A 12 -6.41 -8.97 7.74
N SER A 13 -7.24 -8.14 7.11
CA SER A 13 -7.40 -6.73 7.52
C SER A 13 -7.92 -6.55 8.94
N ASN A 14 -8.59 -7.56 9.52
CA ASN A 14 -9.06 -7.54 10.91
C ASN A 14 -8.06 -8.21 11.87
N ALA A 15 -7.22 -9.12 11.37
CA ALA A 15 -6.28 -9.90 12.18
C ALA A 15 -4.94 -9.18 12.40
N PHE A 16 -4.52 -8.30 11.48
CA PHE A 16 -3.23 -7.61 11.52
C PHE A 16 -3.37 -6.10 11.73
N HIS A 17 -2.43 -5.53 12.49
CA HIS A 17 -2.28 -4.08 12.61
C HIS A 17 -1.71 -3.50 11.31
N ASN A 18 -2.05 -2.25 11.00
CA ASN A 18 -1.58 -1.53 9.81
C ASN A 18 -1.92 -2.20 8.47
N MET A 19 -2.95 -3.06 8.43
CA MET A 19 -3.43 -3.68 7.20
C MET A 19 -4.77 -3.07 6.77
N LEU A 20 -4.74 -2.29 5.69
CA LEU A 20 -5.94 -1.77 5.03
C LEU A 20 -6.20 -2.56 3.75
N VAL A 21 -7.44 -3.01 3.53
CA VAL A 21 -7.86 -3.67 2.29
C VAL A 21 -8.90 -2.80 1.59
N VAL A 22 -8.57 -2.32 0.40
CA VAL A 22 -9.49 -1.59 -0.48
C VAL A 22 -10.40 -2.62 -1.19
N PRO A 23 -11.73 -2.54 -1.06
CA PRO A 23 -12.63 -3.54 -1.60
C PRO A 23 -12.69 -3.50 -3.15
N PRO A 24 -13.08 -4.62 -3.79
CA PRO A 24 -13.25 -4.65 -5.24
C PRO A 24 -14.25 -3.59 -5.73
N GLY A 25 -13.94 -2.94 -6.85
CA GLY A 25 -14.80 -1.90 -7.43
C GLY A 25 -14.54 -0.48 -6.92
N SER A 26 -13.59 -0.29 -6.00
CA SER A 26 -13.19 1.04 -5.49
C SER A 26 -12.16 1.77 -6.36
N GLY A 27 -11.75 1.19 -7.48
CA GLY A 27 -10.75 1.75 -8.39
C GLY A 27 -9.59 0.78 -8.66
N ILE A 28 -8.58 1.28 -9.36
CA ILE A 28 -7.32 0.58 -9.64
C ILE A 28 -6.23 1.09 -8.70
N VAL A 29 -5.31 0.19 -8.30
CA VAL A 29 -4.36 0.43 -7.20
C VAL A 29 -3.58 1.74 -7.35
N HIS A 30 -2.95 1.98 -8.50
CA HIS A 30 -2.12 3.16 -8.70
C HIS A 30 -2.92 4.48 -8.71
N GLN A 31 -4.18 4.49 -9.14
CA GLN A 31 -5.03 5.68 -9.05
C GLN A 31 -5.46 5.93 -7.59
N VAL A 32 -5.84 4.88 -6.87
CA VAL A 32 -6.16 4.97 -5.43
C VAL A 32 -4.95 5.43 -4.61
N ASN A 33 -3.74 5.02 -5.02
CA ASN A 33 -2.50 5.51 -4.41
C ASN A 33 -2.38 7.04 -4.54
N LEU A 34 -2.60 7.60 -5.72
CA LEU A 34 -2.51 9.05 -5.93
C LEU A 34 -3.62 9.84 -5.25
N GLU A 35 -4.86 9.34 -5.32
CA GLU A 35 -6.04 10.12 -4.91
C GLU A 35 -6.38 9.96 -3.42
N TYR A 36 -5.95 8.87 -2.79
CA TYR A 36 -6.42 8.53 -1.44
C TYR A 36 -5.31 8.09 -0.47
N LEU A 37 -4.34 7.27 -0.90
CA LEU A 37 -3.36 6.69 0.03
C LEU A 37 -2.08 7.51 0.19
N GLY A 38 -1.66 8.26 -0.84
CA GLY A 38 -0.47 9.10 -0.82
C GLY A 38 -0.59 10.25 0.18
N ARG A 39 0.35 10.33 1.12
CA ARG A 39 0.34 11.31 2.21
C ARG A 39 1.32 12.46 2.01
N VAL A 40 2.34 12.25 1.17
CA VAL A 40 3.49 13.16 0.95
C VAL A 40 4.38 13.31 2.19
N VAL A 41 3.80 13.55 3.37
CA VAL A 41 4.48 13.61 4.66
C VAL A 41 3.70 12.79 5.69
N PHE A 42 4.38 11.87 6.36
CA PHE A 42 3.85 11.20 7.54
C PHE A 42 4.08 12.04 8.79
N ASN A 43 3.15 11.93 9.74
CA ASN A 43 3.30 12.43 11.10
C ASN A 43 3.05 11.28 12.07
N THR A 44 4.12 10.74 12.64
CA THR A 44 4.06 9.65 13.61
C THR A 44 4.65 10.13 14.92
N ASP A 45 3.82 10.25 15.95
CA ASP A 45 4.22 10.70 17.30
C ASP A 45 5.01 12.03 17.32
N GLY A 46 4.62 12.97 16.46
CA GLY A 46 5.27 14.29 16.34
C GLY A 46 6.51 14.32 15.44
N MET A 47 6.93 13.16 14.91
CA MET A 47 7.99 13.08 13.91
C MET A 47 7.41 13.21 12.50
N LEU A 48 7.88 14.23 11.77
CA LEU A 48 7.55 14.43 10.37
C LEU A 48 8.63 13.83 9.48
N TYR A 49 8.23 12.99 8.53
CA TYR A 49 9.14 12.39 7.55
C TYR A 49 8.45 12.21 6.19
N PRO A 50 9.20 12.23 5.08
CA PRO A 50 8.62 12.08 3.75
C PRO A 50 7.95 10.71 3.60
N ASP A 51 6.87 10.69 2.83
CA ASP A 51 6.23 9.47 2.36
C ASP A 51 7.14 8.73 1.35
N SER A 52 7.12 7.41 1.42
CA SER A 52 7.78 6.51 0.46
C SER A 52 7.04 5.18 0.42
N VAL A 53 7.02 4.53 -0.74
CA VAL A 53 6.26 3.27 -0.92
C VAL A 53 6.92 2.30 -1.88
N VAL A 54 7.00 1.04 -1.49
CA VAL A 54 7.26 -0.08 -2.39
C VAL A 54 6.01 -0.94 -2.49
N GLY A 55 5.71 -1.44 -3.69
CA GLY A 55 4.47 -2.20 -3.93
C GLY A 55 4.66 -3.34 -4.92
N THR A 56 3.84 -4.38 -4.80
CA THR A 56 3.81 -5.51 -5.74
C THR A 56 3.03 -5.17 -7.02
N ASP A 57 3.02 -3.91 -7.42
CA ASP A 57 2.39 -3.38 -8.62
C ASP A 57 3.43 -2.57 -9.41
N SER A 58 3.57 -2.86 -10.69
CA SER A 58 4.58 -2.19 -11.53
C SER A 58 4.33 -0.70 -11.73
N HIS A 59 3.09 -0.24 -11.52
CA HIS A 59 2.72 1.17 -11.64
C HIS A 59 2.83 1.92 -10.31
N THR A 60 3.44 1.32 -9.27
CA THR A 60 3.72 2.02 -8.00
C THR A 60 4.51 3.32 -8.25
N THR A 61 5.37 3.36 -9.26
CA THR A 61 6.10 4.56 -9.70
C THR A 61 5.22 5.74 -10.11
N MET A 62 3.92 5.54 -10.35
CA MET A 62 3.00 6.63 -10.65
C MET A 62 2.92 7.66 -9.50
N ILE A 63 3.14 7.22 -8.25
CA ILE A 63 3.14 8.09 -7.07
C ILE A 63 4.28 9.13 -7.07
N ASP A 64 5.35 8.88 -7.83
CA ASP A 64 6.48 9.80 -7.95
C ASP A 64 6.05 11.18 -8.48
N GLY A 65 4.98 11.23 -9.28
CA GLY A 65 4.37 12.48 -9.76
C GLY A 65 3.78 13.36 -8.64
N LEU A 66 3.54 12.80 -7.45
CA LEU A 66 3.08 13.50 -6.25
C LEU A 66 4.24 13.89 -5.31
N GLY A 67 5.49 13.57 -5.66
CA GLY A 67 6.66 13.81 -4.81
C GLY A 67 6.88 12.77 -3.72
N VAL A 68 6.20 11.61 -3.81
CA VAL A 68 6.40 10.44 -2.94
C VAL A 68 7.37 9.51 -3.65
N ALA A 69 8.48 9.12 -3.03
CA ALA A 69 9.42 8.20 -3.66
C ALA A 69 8.86 6.76 -3.63
N GLY A 70 8.58 6.15 -4.79
CA GLY A 70 8.09 4.78 -4.80
C GLY A 70 8.31 3.99 -6.08
N TRP A 71 8.38 2.66 -5.96
CA TRP A 71 8.62 1.77 -7.09
C TRP A 71 8.09 0.35 -6.87
N GLY A 72 7.97 -0.39 -7.96
CA GLY A 72 7.54 -1.78 -7.94
C GLY A 72 8.62 -2.73 -7.44
N VAL A 73 8.24 -3.69 -6.61
CA VAL A 73 9.11 -4.79 -6.13
C VAL A 73 8.41 -6.14 -6.26
N GLY A 74 9.14 -7.23 -6.06
CA GLY A 74 8.56 -8.57 -6.00
C GLY A 74 7.78 -8.82 -4.71
N GLY A 75 7.00 -9.91 -4.70
CA GLY A 75 6.17 -10.26 -3.53
C GLY A 75 6.98 -10.59 -2.28
N ILE A 76 8.16 -11.19 -2.44
CA ILE A 76 9.05 -11.57 -1.33
C ILE A 76 9.67 -10.31 -0.72
N GLU A 77 10.11 -9.36 -1.54
CA GLU A 77 10.66 -8.10 -1.08
C GLU A 77 9.59 -7.28 -0.33
N ALA A 78 8.37 -7.23 -0.85
CA ALA A 78 7.26 -6.57 -0.17
C ALA A 78 6.94 -7.21 1.20
N GLU A 79 6.94 -8.54 1.28
CA GLU A 79 6.77 -9.26 2.55
C GLU A 79 7.91 -8.98 3.53
N ALA A 80 9.16 -8.95 3.05
CA ALA A 80 10.33 -8.63 3.88
C ALA A 80 10.22 -7.22 4.47
N THR A 81 9.81 -6.22 3.68
CA THR A 81 9.56 -4.85 4.15
C THR A 81 8.46 -4.81 5.21
N MET A 82 7.38 -5.59 5.06
CA MET A 82 6.31 -5.69 6.07
C MET A 82 6.82 -6.27 7.41
N LEU A 83 7.86 -7.09 7.38
CA LEU A 83 8.50 -7.68 8.55
C LEU A 83 9.64 -6.82 9.12
N GLY A 84 9.92 -5.65 8.52
CA GLY A 84 10.90 -4.68 9.01
C GLY A 84 12.33 -4.92 8.52
N GLN A 85 12.50 -5.64 7.41
CA GLN A 85 13.79 -5.81 6.73
C GLN A 85 14.06 -4.67 5.74
#